data_AF-A0A5N0EDP1-F1
#
_entry.id   AF-A0A5N0EDP1-F1
#
_cell.length_a   1.000
_cell.length_b   1.000
_cell.length_c   1.000
_cell.angle_alpha   90.00
_cell.angle_beta   90.00
_cell.angle_gamma   90.00
#
_symmetry.space_group_name_H-M   'P 1'
#
loop_
_entity.id
_entity.type
_entity.pdbx_description
1 polymer ?
#
loop_
_entity_poly.entity_id
_entity_poly.type
_entity_poly.pdbx_seq_one_letter_code
_entity_poly.pdbx_strand_id
1 'polypeptide(L)'
;MPRVGVTPRASCETCRVSQLGEFLRAKRASIAPEQVGLAPVGNPRRVSGLRREEVAQLAAMSVDQYTRLELGRVTRVSDDVLCGIARALLLSEDEQAYLRLLMLPHNRIAGDSDIKKGGVFGG
;
A
#
# COMPACT_ATOMS: atom_id res chain seq x y z
N MET A 1 -22.84 -19.77 -24.06
CA MET A 1 -22.84 -19.82 -22.59
C MET A 1 -21.60 -19.10 -22.07
N PRO A 2 -21.68 -17.86 -21.56
CA PRO A 2 -20.54 -17.18 -20.96
C PRO A 2 -20.28 -17.76 -19.54
N ARG A 3 -19.01 -18.06 -19.25
CA ARG A 3 -18.53 -18.48 -17.92
C ARG A 3 -18.66 -17.31 -16.94
N VAL A 4 -19.62 -17.35 -16.03
CA VAL A 4 -19.64 -16.47 -14.85
C VAL A 4 -19.13 -17.28 -13.67
N GLY A 5 -17.90 -16.97 -13.26
CA GLY A 5 -17.25 -17.57 -12.12
C GLY A 5 -16.17 -16.63 -11.60
N VAL A 6 -16.54 -15.39 -11.27
CA VAL A 6 -15.69 -14.49 -10.48
C VAL A 6 -16.43 -14.28 -9.16
N THR A 7 -16.05 -15.04 -8.15
CA THR A 7 -16.45 -14.74 -6.77
C THR A 7 -15.78 -13.45 -6.33
N PRO A 8 -16.49 -12.38 -5.92
CA PRO A 8 -15.86 -11.30 -5.21
C PRO A 8 -15.62 -11.76 -3.77
N ARG A 9 -14.42 -12.28 -3.48
CA ARG A 9 -13.93 -12.52 -2.10
C ARG A 9 -13.09 -11.33 -1.58
N ALA A 10 -13.34 -10.13 -2.12
CA ALA A 10 -12.40 -8.99 -2.11
C ALA A 10 -12.88 -7.73 -1.36
N SER A 11 -14.02 -7.74 -0.66
CA SER A 11 -14.56 -6.50 -0.08
C SER A 11 -13.75 -5.96 1.12
N CYS A 12 -12.99 -6.82 1.82
CA CYS A 12 -12.13 -6.42 2.95
C CYS A 12 -10.69 -6.09 2.52
N GLU A 13 -10.14 -6.85 1.57
CA GLU A 13 -8.78 -6.62 1.08
C GLU A 13 -8.68 -5.35 0.23
N THR A 14 -9.64 -5.14 -0.68
CA THR A 14 -9.68 -3.92 -1.51
C THR A 14 -9.89 -2.67 -0.67
N CYS A 15 -10.70 -2.72 0.39
CA CYS A 15 -10.91 -1.56 1.28
C CYS A 15 -9.62 -1.18 2.03
N ARG A 16 -8.89 -2.16 2.58
CA ARG A 16 -7.61 -1.89 3.26
C ARG A 16 -6.53 -1.37 2.31
N VAL A 17 -6.49 -1.93 1.11
CA VAL A 17 -5.58 -1.54 0.05
C VAL A 17 -5.87 -0.12 -0.46
N SER A 18 -7.15 0.25 -0.57
CA SER A 18 -7.58 1.62 -0.83
C SER A 18 -7.26 2.56 0.34
N GLN A 19 -7.46 2.15 1.59
CA GLN A 19 -7.11 2.92 2.78
C GLN A 19 -5.61 3.23 2.85
N LEU A 20 -4.75 2.28 2.46
CA LEU A 20 -3.32 2.50 2.36
C LEU A 20 -2.99 3.60 1.33
N GLY A 21 -3.57 3.51 0.13
CA GLY A 21 -3.33 4.49 -0.92
C GLY A 21 -3.84 5.89 -0.55
N GLU A 22 -5.00 5.97 0.10
CA GLU A 22 -5.57 7.22 0.63
C GLU A 22 -4.70 7.82 1.74
N PHE A 23 -4.24 7.00 2.68
CA PHE A 23 -3.36 7.43 3.76
C PHE A 23 -2.05 8.03 3.23
N LEU A 24 -1.39 7.34 2.29
CA LEU A 24 -0.15 7.83 1.68
C LEU A 24 -0.38 9.14 0.91
N ARG A 25 -1.48 9.23 0.16
CA ARG A 25 -1.82 10.45 -0.58
C ARG A 25 -2.10 11.63 0.36
N ALA A 26 -2.84 11.40 1.45
CA ALA A 26 -3.14 12.43 2.44
C ALA A 26 -1.87 12.95 3.12
N LYS A 27 -0.98 12.05 3.54
CA LYS A 27 0.31 12.41 4.16
C LYS A 27 1.23 13.17 3.23
N ARG A 28 1.33 12.72 1.98
CA ARG A 28 2.12 13.42 0.95
C ARG A 28 1.60 14.84 0.68
N ALA A 29 0.28 15.04 0.71
CA ALA A 29 -0.33 16.34 0.52
C ALA A 29 -0.15 17.28 1.73
N SER A 30 0.01 16.74 2.94
CA SER A 30 0.20 17.54 4.16
C SER A 30 1.64 17.99 4.41
N ILE A 31 2.62 17.35 3.79
CA ILE A 31 4.03 17.60 4.07
C ILE A 31 4.59 18.58 3.06
N ALA A 32 5.14 19.67 3.60
CA ALA A 32 5.87 20.63 2.80
C ALA A 32 7.27 20.08 2.48
N PRO A 33 7.78 20.27 1.26
CA PRO A 33 9.12 19.83 0.87
C PRO A 33 10.22 20.41 1.76
N GLU A 34 9.99 21.58 2.35
CA GLU A 34 10.91 22.22 3.31
C GLU A 34 11.11 21.38 4.58
N GLN A 35 10.09 20.64 5.02
CA GLN A 35 10.15 19.82 6.24
C GLN A 35 11.06 18.60 6.07
N VAL A 36 11.35 18.21 4.83
CA VAL A 36 12.25 17.08 4.50
C VAL A 36 13.59 17.56 3.93
N GLY A 37 13.91 18.85 4.09
CA GLY A 37 15.18 19.42 3.65
C GLY A 37 15.30 19.62 2.14
N LEU A 38 14.18 19.54 1.40
CA LEU A 38 14.16 19.86 -0.02
C LEU A 38 13.96 21.36 -0.21
N ALA A 39 15.00 22.04 -0.69
CA ALA A 39 14.94 23.44 -1.02
C ALA A 39 13.76 23.73 -1.97
N PRO A 40 13.08 24.88 -1.85
CA PRO A 40 12.17 25.38 -2.87
C PRO A 40 12.90 25.56 -4.20
N VAL A 41 12.95 24.51 -5.04
CA VAL A 41 13.61 24.58 -6.34
C VAL A 41 12.78 25.50 -7.26
N GLY A 42 13.13 26.79 -7.25
CA GLY A 42 13.30 27.72 -8.39
C GLY A 42 12.27 27.80 -9.53
N ASN A 43 11.12 27.15 -9.48
CA ASN A 43 10.12 27.16 -10.55
C ASN A 43 8.70 27.27 -9.93
N PRO A 44 7.69 27.86 -10.60
CA PRO A 44 6.34 27.96 -10.06
C PRO A 44 5.81 26.55 -9.75
N ARG A 45 5.85 26.17 -8.47
CA ARG A 45 5.40 24.86 -8.03
C ARG A 45 3.89 24.78 -8.23
N ARG A 46 3.46 23.94 -9.17
CA ARG A 46 2.04 23.61 -9.40
C ARG A 46 1.41 22.73 -8.31
N VAL A 47 2.19 22.28 -7.32
CA VAL A 47 1.77 21.32 -6.30
C VAL A 47 2.24 21.81 -4.94
N SER A 48 1.32 21.92 -3.99
CA SER A 48 1.55 22.45 -2.64
C SER A 48 2.20 21.47 -1.66
N GLY A 49 2.34 20.19 -2.04
CA GLY A 49 2.94 19.13 -1.23
C GLY A 49 4.04 18.35 -1.96
N LEU A 50 4.59 17.35 -1.28
CA LEU A 50 5.64 16.46 -1.80
C LEU A 50 5.24 15.80 -3.14
N ARG A 51 6.14 15.79 -4.11
CA ARG A 51 6.00 15.03 -5.35
C ARG A 51 6.25 13.55 -5.09
N ARG A 52 5.68 12.70 -5.93
CA ARG A 52 5.90 11.25 -5.88
C ARG A 52 7.37 10.88 -6.06
N GLU A 53 8.05 11.62 -6.95
CA GLU A 53 9.48 11.47 -7.22
C GLU A 53 10.34 11.76 -5.99
N GLU A 54 10.03 12.83 -5.27
CA GLU A 54 10.73 13.24 -4.05
C GLU A 54 10.56 12.20 -2.94
N VAL A 55 9.34 11.70 -2.73
CA VAL A 55 9.08 10.62 -1.74
C VAL A 55 9.83 9.33 -2.13
N ALA A 56 9.80 8.96 -3.41
CA ALA A 56 10.49 7.78 -3.90
C ALA A 56 12.01 7.88 -3.68
N GLN A 57 12.60 9.05 -3.94
CA GLN A 57 14.02 9.31 -3.69
C GLN A 57 14.36 9.20 -2.21
N LEU A 58 13.59 9.85 -1.34
CA LEU A 58 13.80 9.81 0.12
C LEU A 58 13.60 8.40 0.71
N ALA A 59 12.69 7.62 0.14
CA ALA A 59 12.40 6.26 0.57
C ALA A 59 13.25 5.19 -0.13
N ALA A 60 14.27 5.58 -0.91
CA ALA A 60 15.15 4.68 -1.65
C ALA A 60 14.39 3.66 -2.54
N MET A 61 13.31 4.10 -3.19
CA MET A 61 12.48 3.26 -4.06
C MET A 61 12.23 3.88 -5.43
N SER A 62 11.68 3.10 -6.35
CA SER A 62 11.23 3.62 -7.64
C SER A 62 9.89 4.34 -7.54
N VAL A 63 9.70 5.39 -8.34
CA VAL A 63 8.43 6.16 -8.45
C VAL A 63 7.25 5.25 -8.84
N ASP A 64 7.51 4.24 -9.66
CA ASP A 64 6.50 3.26 -10.07
C ASP A 64 6.04 2.39 -8.90
N GLN A 65 6.95 1.96 -8.01
CA GLN A 65 6.56 1.22 -6.80
C GLN A 65 5.71 2.09 -5.87
N TYR A 66 6.11 3.34 -5.66
CA TYR A 66 5.31 4.29 -4.88
C TYR A 66 3.92 4.55 -5.49
N THR A 67 3.84 4.68 -6.82
CA THR A 67 2.57 4.86 -7.53
C THR A 67 1.68 3.62 -7.41
N ARG A 68 2.26 2.42 -7.50
CA ARG A 68 1.52 1.18 -7.29
C ARG A 68 1.03 1.02 -5.86
N LEU A 69 1.77 1.51 -4.87
CA LEU A 69 1.31 1.57 -3.48
C LEU A 69 0.12 2.53 -3.34
N GLU A 70 0.19 3.74 -3.92
CA GLU A 70 -0.94 4.69 -3.92
C GLU A 70 -2.19 4.13 -4.63
N LEU A 71 -1.99 3.29 -5.66
CA LEU A 71 -3.09 2.62 -6.39
C LEU A 71 -3.54 1.32 -5.73
N GLY A 72 -2.88 0.88 -4.65
CA GLY A 72 -3.20 -0.37 -3.99
C GLY A 72 -2.88 -1.64 -4.80
N ARG A 73 -1.97 -1.55 -5.76
CA ARG A 73 -1.61 -2.69 -6.65
C ARG A 73 -0.45 -3.53 -6.11
N VAL A 74 0.20 -3.07 -5.05
CA VAL A 74 1.29 -3.77 -4.38
C VAL A 74 1.02 -3.75 -2.88
N THR A 75 1.09 -4.92 -2.25
CA THR A 75 0.86 -5.11 -0.81
C THR A 75 2.08 -5.69 -0.09
N ARG A 76 3.16 -6.01 -0.82
CA ARG A 76 4.42 -6.53 -0.26
C ARG A 76 5.56 -5.61 -0.64
N VAL A 77 6.08 -4.92 0.35
CA VAL A 77 7.31 -4.12 0.30
C VAL A 77 8.19 -4.50 1.49
N SER A 78 9.51 -4.35 1.35
CA SER A 78 10.45 -4.66 2.42
C SER A 78 10.31 -3.71 3.61
N ASP A 79 10.73 -4.14 4.79
CA ASP A 79 10.70 -3.30 5.99
C ASP A 79 11.58 -2.04 5.84
N ASP A 80 12.73 -2.17 5.17
CA ASP A 80 13.59 -1.01 4.82
C ASP A 80 12.85 0.04 4.00
N VAL A 81 12.02 -0.41 3.06
CA VAL A 81 11.22 0.45 2.19
C VAL A 81 10.12 1.14 3.00
N LEU A 82 9.50 0.44 3.95
CA LEU A 82 8.53 1.04 4.88
C LEU A 82 9.17 2.07 5.81
N CYS A 83 10.37 1.77 6.34
CA CYS A 83 11.15 2.71 7.13
C CYS A 83 11.54 3.96 6.32
N GLY A 84 11.91 3.78 5.05
CA GLY A 84 12.16 4.87 4.11
C GLY A 84 10.93 5.75 3.89
N ILE A 85 9.76 5.14 3.64
CA ILE A 85 8.49 5.87 3.51
C ILE A 85 8.15 6.63 4.78
N ALA A 86 8.28 5.98 5.95
CA ALA A 86 7.99 6.60 7.22
C ALA A 86 8.84 7.85 7.48
N ARG A 87 10.13 7.80 7.15
CA ARG A 87 11.03 8.95 7.27
C ARG A 87 10.71 10.03 6.24
N ALA A 88 10.48 9.65 4.98
CA ALA A 88 10.14 10.56 3.89
C ALA A 88 8.81 11.30 4.14
N LEU A 89 7.87 10.64 4.82
CA LEU A 89 6.57 11.20 5.17
C LEU A 89 6.49 11.65 6.64
N LEU A 90 7.62 11.77 7.35
CA LEU A 90 7.67 12.25 8.74
C LEU A 90 6.60 11.61 9.64
N LEU A 91 6.34 10.31 9.45
CA LEU A 91 5.29 9.59 10.17
C LEU A 91 5.65 9.43 11.64
N SER A 92 4.68 9.70 12.52
CA SER A 92 4.82 9.40 13.95
C SER A 92 4.91 7.90 14.21
N GLU A 93 5.32 7.49 15.41
CA GLU A 93 5.39 6.07 15.77
C GLU A 93 4.04 5.34 15.62
N ASP A 94 2.94 6.01 15.99
CA ASP A 94 1.58 5.50 15.83
C ASP A 94 1.22 5.31 14.35
N GLU A 95 1.59 6.27 13.50
CA GLU A 95 1.33 6.23 12.07
C GLU A 95 2.17 5.16 11.36
N GLN A 96 3.39 4.94 11.83
CA GLN A 96 4.24 3.84 11.37
C GLN A 96 3.65 2.48 11.79
N ALA A 97 3.13 2.37 13.01
CA ALA A 97 2.42 1.17 13.45
C ALA A 97 1.17 0.92 12.60
N TYR A 98 0.40 1.97 12.30
CA TYR A 98 -0.77 1.88 11.42
C TYR A 98 -0.39 1.48 9.99
N LEU A 99 0.66 2.08 9.42
CA LEU A 99 1.17 1.70 8.09
C LEU A 99 1.57 0.23 8.05
N ARG A 100 2.28 -0.26 9.07
CA ARG A 100 2.65 -1.68 9.19
C ARG A 100 1.42 -2.58 9.31
N LEU A 101 0.40 -2.18 10.07
CA LEU A 101 -0.87 -2.90 10.17
C LEU A 101 -1.59 -3.01 8.82
N LEU A 102 -1.53 -1.98 7.98
CA LEU A 102 -2.12 -2.00 6.64
C LEU A 102 -1.34 -2.91 5.66
N MET A 103 -0.04 -3.09 5.87
CA MET A 103 0.86 -3.89 5.03
C MET A 103 0.95 -5.36 5.41
N LEU A 104 0.56 -5.71 6.65
CA LEU A 104 0.53 -7.11 7.05
C LEU A 104 -0.45 -7.88 6.15
N PRO A 105 -0.01 -9.00 5.54
CA PRO A 105 -0.94 -9.87 4.85
C PRO A 105 -1.97 -10.33 5.89
N HIS A 106 -3.23 -9.99 5.69
CA HIS A 106 -4.30 -10.63 6.44
C HIS A 106 -4.18 -12.12 6.12
N ASN A 107 -3.69 -12.89 7.09
CA ASN A 107 -3.61 -14.33 6.98
C ASN A 107 -5.01 -14.78 6.58
N ARG A 108 -5.19 -15.22 5.34
CA ARG A 108 -6.42 -15.91 4.94
C ARG A 108 -6.38 -17.16 5.79
N ILE A 109 -7.05 -17.12 6.94
CA ILE A 109 -7.13 -18.27 7.84
C ILE A 109 -7.50 -19.43 6.94
N ALA A 110 -6.54 -20.33 6.82
CA ALA A 110 -6.64 -21.55 6.07
C ALA A 110 -7.79 -22.34 6.68
N GLY A 111 -8.88 -22.43 5.92
CA GLY A 111 -10.07 -23.20 6.24
C GLY A 111 -10.63 -23.88 4.99
N ASP A 112 -9.77 -24.18 4.02
CA ASP A 112 -10.11 -25.04 2.87
C ASP A 112 -9.20 -26.28 2.94
N SER A 113 -9.35 -27.04 4.03
CA SER A 113 -8.83 -28.39 4.15
C SER A 113 -9.94 -29.40 4.45
N ASP A 114 -11.20 -29.02 4.24
CA ASP A 114 -12.38 -29.87 4.44
C ASP A 114 -12.94 -30.42 3.12
N ILE A 115 -12.07 -31.04 2.32
CA ILE A 115 -12.52 -32.09 1.39
C ILE A 115 -11.75 -33.37 1.72
N LYS A 116 -12.07 -33.95 2.88
CA LYS A 116 -11.94 -35.39 3.10
C LYS A 116 -13.27 -35.92 3.61
N LYS A 117 -14.02 -36.62 2.73
CA LYS A 117 -14.54 -38.01 2.89
C LYS A 117 -15.83 -38.24 2.09
N GLY A 118 -15.91 -39.42 1.45
CA GLY A 118 -17.12 -40.08 0.92
C GLY A 118 -17.18 -40.07 -0.60
N GLY A 119 -16.79 -41.15 -1.30
CA GLY A 119 -17.65 -42.31 -1.57
C GLY A 119 -18.59 -41.96 -2.73
N VAL A 120 -18.44 -42.48 -3.96
CA VAL A 120 -18.92 -43.81 -4.37
C VAL A 120 -18.34 -44.08 -5.77
N PHE A 121 -17.59 -45.17 -5.92
CA PHE A 121 -17.46 -45.89 -7.20
C PHE A 121 -18.17 -47.23 -7.00
N GLY A 122 -19.40 -47.35 -7.50
CA GLY A 122 -19.94 -48.60 -8.02
C GLY A 122 -20.03 -48.41 -9.53
N GLY A 123 -19.72 -49.36 -10.39
CA GLY A 123 -19.72 -50.81 -10.26
C GLY A 123 -20.16 -51.31 -11.63
#